data_AF-A0A1Q6XZU3-F1
#
_entry.id   AF-A0A1Q6XZU3-F1
#
_cell.length_a   1.000
_cell.length_b   1.000
_cell.length_c   1.000
_cell.angle_alpha   90.00
_cell.angle_beta   90.00
_cell.angle_gamma   90.00
#
_symmetry.space_group_name_H-M   'P 1'
#
loop_
_entity.id
_entity.type
_entity.pdbx_description
1 polymer ?
#
loop_
_entity_poly.entity_id
_entity_poly.type
_entity_poly.pdbx_seq_one_letter_code
_entity_poly.pdbx_strand_id
1 'polypeptide(L)' 'MVELPSEEAAPILKQSLAGAPAFIRQYFDATPTSPLEDFEREAPRHPVFLVQPIVEMRQDTGPDYSTTERQTSRSKQ' A
#
# COMPACT_ATOMS: atom_id res chain seq x y z
N MET A 1 13.04 -3.68 -4.80
CA MET A 1 12.09 -2.67 -4.29
C MET A 1 12.64 -1.32 -4.71
N VAL A 2 11.81 -0.47 -5.32
CA VAL A 2 12.23 0.84 -5.88
C VAL A 2 11.48 1.92 -5.10
N GLU A 3 12.14 3.02 -4.77
CA GLU A 3 11.51 4.19 -4.14
C GLU A 3 10.80 5.03 -5.21
N LEU A 4 9.70 5.68 -4.83
CA LEU A 4 8.97 6.59 -5.70
C LEU A 4 9.83 7.82 -6.06
N PRO A 5 9.76 8.34 -7.30
CA PRO A 5 10.43 9.60 -7.66
C PRO A 5 9.98 10.77 -6.77
N SER A 6 10.88 11.74 -6.52
CA SER A 6 10.60 12.88 -5.63
C SER A 6 9.32 13.64 -6.00
N GLU A 7 9.09 13.88 -7.29
CA GLU A 7 7.92 14.59 -7.81
C GLU A 7 6.61 13.88 -7.45
N GLU A 8 6.63 12.54 -7.44
CA GLU A 8 5.48 11.71 -7.08
C GLU A 8 5.36 11.53 -5.55
N ALA A 9 6.49 11.49 -4.85
CA ALA A 9 6.56 11.35 -3.40
C ALA A 9 6.11 12.62 -2.65
N ALA A 10 6.44 13.79 -3.17
CA ALA A 10 6.20 15.09 -2.54
C ALA A 10 4.73 15.33 -2.12
N PRO A 11 3.71 15.15 -2.98
CA PRO A 11 2.31 15.33 -2.57
C PRO A 11 1.88 14.34 -1.49
N ILE A 12 2.39 13.10 -1.52
CA ILE A 12 2.09 12.07 -0.51
C ILE A 12 2.72 12.43 0.83
N LEU A 13 3.99 12.88 0.81
CA LEU A 13 4.72 13.32 2.00
C LEU A 13 4.02 14.52 2.67
N LYS A 14 3.61 15.51 1.86
CA LYS A 14 2.88 16.69 2.35
C LYS A 14 1.57 16.31 3.04
N GLN A 15 0.78 15.43 2.43
CA GLN A 15 -0.46 14.95 3.03
C GLN A 15 -0.21 14.18 4.33
N SER A 16 0.83 13.35 4.36
CA SER A 16 1.21 12.56 5.54
C SER A 16 1.64 13.44 6.71
N LEU A 17 2.43 14.49 6.44
CA LEU A 17 2.92 15.41 7.47
C LEU A 17 1.86 16.36 8.02
N ALA A 18 0.81 16.65 7.26
CA ALA A 18 -0.30 17.50 7.72
C ALA A 18 -0.96 16.94 9.00
N GLY A 19 -1.08 15.61 9.10
CA GLY A 19 -1.63 14.91 10.27
C GLY A 19 -0.59 14.39 11.27
N ALA A 20 0.70 14.42 10.93
CA ALA A 20 1.74 13.80 11.74
C ALA A 20 1.91 14.51 13.09
N PRO A 21 2.26 13.80 14.19
CA PRO A 21 2.63 14.44 15.45
C PRO A 21 3.80 15.44 15.31
N ALA A 22 3.82 16.47 16.16
CA ALA A 22 4.86 17.51 16.11
C ALA A 22 6.29 16.96 16.23
N PHE A 23 6.50 15.91 17.05
CA PHE A 23 7.81 15.28 17.20
C PHE A 23 8.27 14.51 15.95
N ILE A 24 7.38 14.17 15.02
CA ILE A 24 7.77 13.62 13.71
C ILE A 24 8.18 14.75 12.77
N ARG A 25 7.41 15.85 12.78
CA ARG A 25 7.64 17.00 11.87
C ARG A 25 9.01 17.67 12.08
N GLN A 26 9.61 17.56 13.27
CA GLN A 26 10.93 18.14 13.56
C GLN A 26 12.08 17.55 12.73
N TYR A 27 11.88 16.40 12.09
CA TYR A 27 12.87 15.77 11.23
C TYR A 27 12.82 16.27 9.78
N PHE A 28 11.89 17.17 9.47
CA PHE A 28 11.66 17.71 8.14
C PHE A 28 11.91 19.22 8.16
N ASP A 29 12.58 19.71 7.13
CA ASP A 29 12.72 21.16 6.88
C ASP A 29 11.41 21.73 6.32
N ALA A 30 10.65 20.92 5.56
CA ALA A 30 9.35 21.29 5.00
C ALA A 30 8.23 21.33 6.06
N THR A 31 7.42 22.39 6.03
CA THR A 31 6.25 22.55 6.90
C THR A 31 4.95 22.22 6.15
N PRO A 32 3.81 21.94 6.82
CA PRO A 32 2.54 21.67 6.14
C PRO A 32 2.08 22.76 5.14
N THR A 33 2.53 24.00 5.35
CA THR A 33 2.25 25.16 4.50
C THR A 33 3.31 25.41 3.42
N SER A 34 4.44 24.70 3.45
CA SER A 34 5.51 24.84 2.45
C SER A 34 5.04 24.48 1.03
N PRO A 35 5.68 25.05 -0.02
CA PRO A 35 5.45 24.64 -1.40
C PRO A 35 5.85 23.17 -1.64
N LEU A 36 5.34 22.56 -2.72
CA LEU A 36 5.66 21.16 -3.07
C LEU A 36 7.15 20.93 -3.32
N GLU A 37 7.85 21.91 -3.91
CA GLU A 37 9.29 21.86 -4.18
C GLU A 37 10.14 21.60 -2.92
N ASP A 38 9.69 22.07 -1.75
CA ASP A 38 10.38 21.78 -0.48
C ASP A 38 10.24 20.30 -0.11
N PHE A 39 9.07 19.68 -0.38
CA PHE A 39 8.86 18.25 -0.14
C PHE A 39 9.60 17.37 -1.15
N GLU A 40 9.81 17.83 -2.39
CA GLU A 40 10.63 17.11 -3.38
C GLU A 40 12.10 17.04 -2.95
N ARG A 41 12.63 18.12 -2.35
CA ARG A 41 13.99 18.16 -1.77
C ARG A 41 14.14 17.26 -0.55
N GLU A 42 13.03 17.05 0.15
CA GLU A 42 12.96 16.24 1.36
C GLU A 42 12.86 14.74 1.04
N ALA A 43 12.13 14.37 -0.01
CA ALA A 43 11.95 12.98 -0.44
C ALA A 43 13.24 12.11 -0.46
N PRO A 44 14.38 12.54 -1.05
CA PRO A 44 15.61 11.74 -1.05
C PRO A 44 16.26 11.58 0.33
N ARG A 45 15.91 12.43 1.30
CA ARG A 45 16.37 12.35 2.69
C ARG A 45 15.49 11.42 3.53
N HIS A 46 14.30 11.08 3.01
CA HIS A 46 13.29 10.26 3.66
C HIS A 46 12.71 9.20 2.71
N PRO A 47 13.46 8.12 2.39
CA PRO A 47 12.93 7.02 1.59
C PRO A 47 11.84 6.29 2.38
N VAL A 48 10.57 6.50 2.01
CA VAL A 48 9.40 5.99 2.76
C VAL A 48 8.29 5.44 1.84
N PHE A 49 8.37 5.66 0.53
CA PHE A 49 7.36 5.26 -0.45
C PHE A 49 7.90 4.22 -1.44
N LEU A 50 7.81 2.97 -1.01
CA LEU A 50 8.27 1.83 -1.79
C LEU A 50 7.22 1.39 -2.83
N VAL A 51 7.66 1.27 -4.08
CA VAL A 51 6.87 0.71 -5.18
C VAL A 51 6.81 -0.81 -5.04
N GLN A 52 5.58 -1.33 -4.98
CA GLN A 52 5.31 -2.77 -5.08
C GLN A 52 4.93 -3.14 -6.51
N PRO A 53 5.55 -4.18 -7.10
CA PRO A 53 5.13 -4.68 -8.40
C PRO A 53 3.71 -5.23 -8.28
N ILE A 54 2.84 -4.88 -9.22
CA ILE A 54 1.53 -5.52 -9.34
C ILE A 54 1.80 -6.91 -9.87
N VAL A 55 1.81 -7.90 -8.98
CA VAL A 55 1.76 -9.30 -9.41
C VAL A 55 0.30 -9.55 -9.79
N GLU A 56 0.01 -9.59 -11.08
CA GLU A 56 -1.32 -9.99 -11.56
C GLU A 56 -1.64 -11.36 -10.97
N MET A 57 -2.50 -11.38 -9.95
CA MET A 57 -3.10 -12.63 -9.49
C MET A 57 -3.91 -13.16 -10.66
N ARG A 58 -3.36 -14.12 -11.38
CA ARG A 58 -4.14 -14.92 -12.32
C ARG A 58 -5.34 -15.42 -11.52
N GLN A 59 -6.53 -15.02 -11.94
CA GLN A 59 -7.77 -15.66 -11.51
C GLN A 59 -7.77 -17.07 -12.11
N ASP A 60 -6.96 -17.95 -11.56
CA ASP A 60 -7.14 -19.38 -11.73
C ASP A 60 -8.40 -19.70 -10.93
N THR A 61 -9.51 -19.79 -11.66
CA THR A 61 -10.75 -20.40 -11.19
C THR A 61 -10.40 -21.75 -10.56
N GLY A 62 -10.39 -21.79 -9.23
CA GLY A 62 -10.19 -23.02 -8.47
C GLY A 62 -11.21 -24.09 -8.88
N PRO A 63 -10.91 -25.38 -8.65
CA PRO A 63 -11.76 -26.46 -9.11
C PRO A 63 -13.15 -26.34 -8.48
N ASP A 64 -14.18 -26.46 -9.31
CA ASP A 64 -15.58 -26.52 -8.89
C ASP A 64 -15.80 -27.76 -8.03
N TYR A 65 -15.93 -27.56 -6.72
CA TYR A 65 -16.26 -28.62 -5.76
C TYR A 65 -17.77 -28.92 -5.69
N SER A 66 -18.57 -28.51 -6.67
CA SER A 66 -20.00 -28.86 -6.74
C SER A 66 -20.18 -30.24 -7.39
N THR A 67 -19.74 -31.32 -6.73
CA THR A 67 -20.12 -32.68 -7.15
C THR A 67 -20.14 -33.68 -5.99
N THR A 68 -21.36 -34.16 -5.72
CA THR A 68 -21.75 -35.41 -5.04
C THR A 68 -22.11 -35.34 -3.55
N GLU A 69 -23.37 -35.03 -3.28
CA GLU A 69 -24.13 -35.81 -2.29
C GLU A 69 -25.16 -36.69 -3.02
N ARG A 70 -24.71 -37.88 -3.44
CA ARG A 70 -25.58 -38.96 -3.90
C ARG A 70 -25.68 -40.00 -2.79
N GLN A 71 -26.85 -40.03 -2.14
CA GLN A 71 -27.51 -41.17 -1.49
C GLN A 71 -26.63 -42.27 -0.88
N THR A 72 -26.74 -42.44 0.43
CA THR A 72 -26.68 -43.78 1.06
C THR A 72 -27.88 -43.98 1.98
N SER A 73 -28.98 -44.47 1.39
CA SER A 73 -30.02 -45.20 2.12
C SER A 73 -29.61 -46.66 2.28
N ARG A 74 -29.27 -47.11 3.50
CA ARG A 74 -29.38 -48.50 4.04
C ARG A 74 -28.62 -48.55 5.39
N SER A 75 -28.97 -49.27 6.45
CA SER A 75 -30.14 -49.97 7.00
C SER A 75 -29.64 -50.59 8.34
N LYS A 76 -30.57 -50.99 9.20
CA LYS A 76 -30.46 -51.75 10.47
C LYS A 76 -30.10 -50.91 11.70
N GLN A 77 -30.80 -51.04 12.82
CA GLN A 77 -31.43 -52.24 13.39
C GLN A 77 -32.63 -51.90 14.27
#